data_AF-A0A3F3MIB8-F1
#
_entry.id   AF-A0A3F3MIB8-F1
#
_cell.length_a   1.000
_cell.length_b   1.000
_cell.length_c   1.000
_cell.angle_alpha   90.00
_cell.angle_beta   90.00
_cell.angle_gamma   90.00
#
_symmetry.space_group_name_H-M   'P 1'
#
loop_
_entity.id
_entity.type
_entity.pdbx_description
1 polymer ?
#
loop_
_entity_poly.entity_id
_entity_poly.type
_entity_poly.pdbx_seq_one_letter_code
_entity_poly.pdbx_strand_id
1 'polypeptide(L)' 'MKVAYLVPSITNCGPINVVLNIINSNLPDVDFYVFSLKKLNNDYEEKF' A
#
# COMPACT_ATOMS: atom_id res chain seq x y z
N MET A 1 12.79 -2.67 10.85
CA MET A 1 12.52 -1.41 10.09
C MET A 1 11.04 -1.40 9.70
N LYS A 2 10.35 -0.25 9.68
CA LYS A 2 8.93 -0.18 9.32
C LYS A 2 8.75 0.63 8.04
N VAL A 3 8.00 0.12 7.08
CA VAL A 3 7.73 0.77 5.79
C VAL A 3 6.22 0.83 5.56
N ALA A 4 5.72 2.02 5.28
CA ALA A 4 4.32 2.25 4.95
C ALA A 4 4.18 2.71 3.49
N TYR A 5 3.34 2.03 2.72
CA TYR A 5 2.99 2.41 1.36
C TYR A 5 1.58 3.00 1.34
N LEU A 6 1.45 4.22 0.82
CA LEU A 6 0.16 4.85 0.57
C LEU A 6 -0.17 4.73 -0.92
N VAL A 7 -1.22 3.99 -1.25
CA VAL A 7 -1.67 3.79 -2.63
C VAL A 7 -3.07 4.37 -2.82
N PRO A 8 -3.38 4.94 -4.00
CA PRO A 8 -4.70 5.51 -4.26
C PRO A 8 -5.81 4.47 -4.36
N SER A 9 -5.49 3.19 -4.56
CA SER A 9 -6.46 2.09 -4.55
C SER A 9 -5.75 0.74 -4.39
N ILE A 10 -6.35 -0.19 -3.63
CA ILE A 10 -5.96 -1.62 -3.60
C ILE A 10 -6.82 -2.39 -4.61
N THR A 11 -6.85 -1.91 -5.84
CA THR A 11 -7.39 -2.65 -6.98
C THR A 11 -6.21 -3.14 -7.80
N ASN A 12 -6.26 -4.38 -8.28
CA ASN A 12 -5.18 -5.02 -9.04
C ASN A 12 -4.72 -4.14 -10.23
N CYS A 13 -3.70 -3.33 -10.00
CA CYS A 13 -3.24 -2.23 -10.86
C CYS A 13 -1.71 -2.11 -10.77
N GLY A 14 -1.10 -1.32 -11.65
CA GLY A 14 0.36 -1.19 -11.72
C GLY A 14 1.04 -0.89 -10.37
N PRO A 15 0.63 0.16 -9.63
CA PRO A 15 1.26 0.54 -8.37
C PRO A 15 1.18 -0.53 -7.26
N ILE A 16 0.01 -1.16 -7.06
CA ILE A 16 -0.15 -2.17 -6.00
C ILE A 16 0.69 -3.42 -6.30
N ASN A 17 0.84 -3.79 -7.58
CA ASN A 17 1.63 -4.96 -7.97
C ASN A 17 3.12 -4.78 -7.68
N VAL A 18 3.65 -3.56 -7.81
CA VAL A 18 5.04 -3.25 -7.43
C VAL A 18 5.21 -3.38 -5.93
N VAL A 19 4.29 -2.82 -5.14
CA VAL A 19 4.32 -2.91 -3.67
C VAL A 19 4.26 -4.37 -3.22
N LEU A 20 3.36 -5.17 -3.78
CA LEU A 20 3.24 -6.60 -3.47
C LEU A 20 4.49 -7.38 -3.84
N ASN A 21 5.13 -7.09 -4.97
CA ASN A 21 6.40 -7.74 -5.35
C ASN A 21 7.53 -7.41 -4.36
N ILE A 22 7.59 -6.17 -3.85
CA ILE A 22 8.59 -5.78 -2.84
C ILE A 22 8.31 -6.50 -1.52
N ILE A 23 7.05 -6.57 -1.08
CA ILE A 23 6.68 -7.31 0.14
C ILE A 23 7.06 -8.80 -0.01
N ASN A 24 6.77 -9.38 -1.17
CA ASN A 24 7.08 -10.77 -1.48
C ASN A 24 8.59 -11.04 -1.69
N SER A 25 9.43 -9.99 -1.79
CA SER A 25 10.89 -10.15 -1.87
C SER A 25 11.52 -10.63 -0.55
N ASN A 26 10.70 -10.81 0.48
CA ASN A 26 11.03 -11.52 1.72
C ASN A 26 12.23 -10.88 2.44
N LEU A 27 12.17 -9.55 2.60
CA LEU A 27 13.16 -8.77 3.33
C LEU A 27 13.02 -9.06 4.82
N PRO A 28 13.97 -9.80 5.45
CA PRO A 28 13.90 -10.07 6.87
C PRO A 28 14.03 -8.77 7.67
N ASP A 29 13.35 -8.70 8.81
CA ASP A 29 13.33 -7.55 9.73
C ASP A 29 12.67 -6.26 9.19
N VAL A 30 11.83 -6.38 8.15
CA VAL A 30 11.01 -5.26 7.64
C VAL A 30 9.52 -5.56 7.82
N ASP A 31 8.84 -4.73 8.60
CA ASP A 31 7.38 -4.74 8.71
C ASP A 31 6.79 -3.82 7.64
N PHE A 32 5.93 -4.36 6.77
CA PHE A 32 5.27 -3.63 5.70
C PHE A 32 3.81 -3.35 6.02
N TYR A 33 3.38 -2.11 5.78
CA TYR A 33 2.00 -1.65 5.91
C TYR A 33 1.54 -1.05 4.58
N VAL A 34 0.34 -1.38 4.12
CA VAL A 34 -0.22 -0.85 2.88
C VAL A 34 -1.56 -0.19 3.18
N PHE A 35 -1.65 1.11 2.90
CA PHE A 35 -2.83 1.93 3.11
C PHE A 35 -3.43 2.32 1.77
N SER A 36 -4.75 2.18 1.63
CA SER A 36 -5.47 2.72 0.48
C SER A 36 -6.12 4.04 0.80
N LEU A 37 -5.93 5.02 -0.06
CA LEU A 37 -6.78 6.22 -0.05
C LEU A 37 -8.12 5.84 -0.68
N LYS A 38 -9.16 5.65 0.13
CA LYS A 38 -10.50 5.42 -0.43
C LYS A 38 -11.03 6.75 -0.94
N LYS A 39 -11.20 6.90 -2.25
CA LYS A 39 -11.86 8.09 -2.82
C LYS A 39 -13.34 8.05 -2.47
N LEU A 40 -13.74 8.75 -1.42
CA LEU A 40 -15.13 9.14 -1.17
C LEU A 40 -15.26 10.60 -1.62
N ASN A 41 -15.95 10.84 -2.73
CA ASN A 41 -16.43 12.18 -3.12
C ASN A 41 -15.38 13.33 -3.06
N ASN A 42 -14.26 13.16 -3.75
CA ASN A 42 -13.18 14.16 -3.94
C ASN A 42 -12.22 14.43 -2.77
N ASP A 43 -12.38 13.78 -1.61
CA ASP A 43 -11.39 13.84 -0.54
C ASP A 43 -10.83 12.44 -0.25
N TYR A 44 -9.53 12.38 0.04
CA TYR A 44 -8.84 11.15 0.39
C TYR A 44 -8.81 11.01 1.93
N GLU A 45 -9.52 10.04 2.48
CA GLU A 45 -9.42 9.69 3.91
C GLU A 45 -8.55 8.45 4.12
N GLU A 46 -7.71 8.48 5.15
CA GLU A 46 -6.97 7.31 5.65
C GLU A 46 -7.94 6.33 6.30
N LYS A 47 -7.91 5.07 5.88
CA LYS A 47 -8.59 3.96 6.57
C LYS A 47 -7.54 3.03 7.20
N PHE A 48 -7.63 2.90 8.52
CA PHE A 48 -6.85 1.97 9.35
C PHE A 48 -7.35 0.53 9.22
#